data_AF-N1QLC3-F1
#
_entry.id   AF-N1QLC3-F1
#
_cell.length_a   1.000
_cell.length_b   1.000
_cell.length_c   1.000
_cell.angle_alpha   90.00
_cell.angle_beta   90.00
_cell.angle_gamma   90.00
#
_symmetry.space_group_name_H-M   'P 1'
#
loop_
_entity.id
_entity.type
_entity.pdbx_description
1 polymer ?
#
loop_
_entity_poly.entity_id
_entity_poly.type
_entity_poly.pdbx_seq_one_letter_code
_entity_poly.pdbx_strand_id
1 'polypeptide(L)'
;MAPYPTAAEIRGFASSLGTSDPSPFFDRVSPQVEWHVMGTHPAAGVFTSLDAWKKGALGVVNAVLKEPLALEVVNVFGGGDQEWATVELKADSVCLNGMPYPQRYAWLLRFDKSGTIVQTKAYLDSALVQKAVSSNSGEGGSGLPKWP
;
A
#
# COMPACT_ATOMS: atom_id res chain seq x y z
N MET A 1 13.88 -0.43 -27.08
CA MET A 1 12.75 -0.70 -26.15
C MET A 1 13.15 -0.11 -24.81
N ALA A 2 12.24 0.52 -24.08
CA ALA A 2 12.56 1.11 -22.79
C ALA A 2 12.98 0.01 -21.79
N PRO A 3 13.99 0.23 -20.94
CA PRO A 3 14.54 -0.81 -20.06
C PRO A 3 13.62 -1.21 -18.89
N TYR A 4 12.54 -0.47 -18.63
CA TYR A 4 11.59 -0.69 -17.55
C TYR A 4 10.15 -0.58 -18.07
N PRO A 5 9.15 -1.10 -17.34
CA PRO A 5 7.74 -0.97 -17.71
C PRO A 5 7.32 0.49 -17.86
N THR A 6 6.57 0.79 -18.91
CA THR A 6 5.97 2.10 -19.17
C THR A 6 4.86 2.41 -18.16
N ALA A 7 4.51 3.69 -17.99
CA ALA A 7 3.38 4.09 -17.15
C ALA A 7 2.05 3.40 -17.53
N ALA A 8 1.85 3.09 -18.82
CA ALA A 8 0.66 2.39 -19.31
C ALA A 8 0.64 0.92 -18.86
N GLU A 9 1.76 0.21 -18.99
CA GLU A 9 1.91 -1.17 -18.49
C GLU A 9 1.75 -1.23 -16.96
N ILE A 10 2.37 -0.27 -16.26
CA ILE A 10 2.26 -0.15 -14.79
C ILE A 10 0.81 0.07 -14.36
N ARG A 11 0.10 0.99 -15.02
CA ARG A 11 -1.34 1.19 -14.77
C ARG A 11 -2.13 -0.10 -15.04
N GLY A 12 -1.80 -0.82 -16.11
CA GLY A 12 -2.46 -2.06 -16.49
C GLY A 12 -2.46 -3.10 -15.36
N PHE A 13 -1.27 -3.46 -14.87
CA PHE A 13 -1.20 -4.42 -13.77
C PHE A 13 -1.62 -3.83 -12.42
N ALA A 14 -1.37 -2.55 -12.13
CA ALA A 14 -1.78 -1.93 -10.86
C ALA A 14 -3.30 -1.79 -10.71
N SER A 15 -4.06 -1.76 -11.81
CA SER A 15 -5.52 -1.73 -11.78
C SER A 15 -6.13 -3.00 -11.17
N SER A 16 -5.38 -4.11 -11.10
CA SER A 16 -5.85 -5.33 -10.43
C SER A 16 -5.90 -5.21 -8.90
N LEU A 17 -5.24 -4.23 -8.29
CA LEU A 17 -5.21 -4.05 -6.83
C LEU A 17 -6.59 -3.74 -6.22
N GLY A 18 -7.56 -3.30 -7.03
CA GLY A 18 -8.92 -3.01 -6.60
C GLY A 18 -9.92 -4.13 -6.91
N THR A 19 -9.46 -5.24 -7.49
CA THR A 19 -10.34 -6.36 -7.89
C THR A 19 -10.26 -7.50 -6.88
N SER A 20 -11.10 -8.52 -7.06
CA SER A 20 -11.01 -9.77 -6.28
C SER A 20 -9.76 -10.60 -6.57
N ASP A 21 -9.04 -10.30 -7.66
CA ASP A 21 -7.82 -10.99 -8.07
C ASP A 21 -6.68 -9.98 -8.33
N PRO A 22 -5.87 -9.70 -7.30
CA PRO A 22 -4.74 -8.80 -7.43
C PRO A 22 -3.46 -9.49 -7.97
N SER A 23 -3.54 -10.76 -8.41
CA SER A 23 -2.38 -11.48 -8.93
C SER A 23 -1.64 -10.76 -10.07
N PRO A 24 -2.29 -10.05 -11.02
CA PRO A 24 -1.55 -9.35 -12.07
C PRO A 24 -0.52 -8.33 -11.54
N PHE A 25 -0.82 -7.61 -10.46
CA PHE A 25 0.15 -6.75 -9.79
C PHE A 25 1.21 -7.57 -9.05
N PHE A 26 0.79 -8.53 -8.23
CA PHE A 26 1.72 -9.26 -7.35
C PHE A 26 2.67 -10.20 -8.10
N ASP A 27 2.30 -10.68 -9.29
CA ASP A 27 3.18 -11.44 -10.19
C ASP A 27 4.33 -10.60 -10.74
N ARG A 28 4.23 -9.27 -10.64
CA ARG A 28 5.30 -8.31 -10.94
C ARG A 28 6.16 -7.98 -9.73
N VAL A 29 5.90 -8.54 -8.55
CA VAL A 29 6.63 -8.24 -7.32
C VAL A 29 7.57 -9.39 -6.97
N SER A 30 8.84 -9.08 -6.72
CA SER A 30 9.81 -10.06 -6.25
C SER A 30 9.35 -10.66 -4.92
N PRO A 31 9.46 -12.00 -4.72
CA PRO A 31 9.24 -12.60 -3.41
C PRO A 31 10.17 -12.04 -2.32
N GLN A 32 11.35 -11.54 -2.71
CA GLN A 32 12.37 -10.91 -1.86
C GLN A 32 12.35 -9.38 -1.96
N VAL A 33 11.21 -8.78 -2.33
CA VAL A 33 11.05 -7.32 -2.39
C VAL A 33 11.36 -6.69 -1.02
N GLU A 34 12.09 -5.58 -1.04
CA GLU A 34 12.21 -4.71 0.12
C GLU A 34 11.04 -3.72 0.12
N TRP A 35 10.10 -3.86 1.05
CA TRP A 35 8.91 -3.02 1.15
C TRP A 35 8.97 -2.13 2.38
N HIS A 36 9.07 -0.82 2.15
CA HIS A 36 9.11 0.19 3.20
C HIS A 36 7.74 0.85 3.34
N VAL A 37 7.07 0.65 4.46
CA VAL A 37 5.87 1.38 4.83
C VAL A 37 6.29 2.52 5.74
N MET A 38 6.18 3.75 5.23
CA MET A 38 6.75 4.94 5.86
C MET A 38 5.90 5.40 7.04
N GLY A 39 6.55 6.01 8.05
CA GLY A 39 5.90 6.60 9.21
C GLY A 39 6.18 5.84 10.51
N THR A 40 5.38 6.13 11.54
CA THR A 40 5.51 5.58 12.90
C THR A 40 4.14 5.17 13.44
N HIS A 41 3.40 4.39 12.67
CA HIS A 41 2.07 3.88 12.99
C HIS A 41 2.08 2.34 13.01
N PRO A 42 1.02 1.65 13.45
CA PRO A 42 1.07 0.20 13.69
C PRO A 42 1.36 -0.69 12.47
N ALA A 43 1.20 -0.16 11.25
CA ALA A 43 1.50 -0.86 10.00
C ALA A 43 2.83 -0.42 9.35
N ALA A 44 3.53 0.56 9.93
CA ALA A 44 4.81 1.05 9.42
C ALA A 44 5.93 0.04 9.68
N GLY A 45 6.94 0.04 8.82
CA GLY A 45 8.09 -0.85 8.96
C GLY A 45 8.81 -1.15 7.66
N VAL A 46 9.91 -1.88 7.78
CA VAL A 46 10.69 -2.42 6.65
C VAL A 46 10.48 -3.92 6.62
N PHE A 47 9.97 -4.41 5.48
CA PHE A 47 9.72 -5.83 5.25
C PHE A 47 10.64 -6.32 4.15
N THR A 48 11.33 -7.44 4.37
CA THR A 48 12.34 -7.99 3.44
C THR A 48 11.80 -9.09 2.53
N SER A 49 10.49 -9.27 2.50
CA SER A 49 9.81 -10.18 1.58
C SER A 49 8.35 -9.77 1.35
N LEU A 50 7.79 -10.21 0.24
CA LEU A 50 6.38 -9.97 -0.09
C LEU A 50 5.44 -10.60 0.96
N ASP A 51 5.78 -11.80 1.44
CA ASP A 51 5.02 -12.51 2.47
C ASP A 51 5.08 -11.78 3.83
N ALA A 52 6.26 -11.28 4.22
CA ALA A 52 6.40 -10.51 5.46
C ALA A 52 5.58 -9.22 5.43
N TRP A 53 5.56 -8.51 4.29
CA TRP A 53 4.70 -7.33 4.11
C TRP A 53 3.21 -7.68 4.14
N LYS A 54 2.79 -8.76 3.46
CA LYS A 54 1.39 -9.23 3.44
C LYS A 54 0.89 -9.56 4.84
N LYS A 55 1.68 -10.30 5.63
CA LYS A 55 1.35 -10.66 7.02
C LYS A 55 1.46 -9.47 7.98
N GLY A 56 2.43 -8.58 7.74
CA GLY A 56 2.68 -7.38 8.53
C GLY A 56 1.71 -6.26 8.16
N ALA A 57 2.20 -5.27 7.40
CA ALA A 57 1.47 -4.04 7.12
C ALA A 57 0.05 -4.26 6.55
N LEU A 58 -0.09 -5.11 5.53
CA LEU A 58 -1.39 -5.38 4.92
C LEU A 58 -2.33 -6.14 5.88
N GLY A 59 -1.78 -7.10 6.64
CA GLY A 59 -2.51 -7.83 7.67
C GLY A 59 -3.05 -6.93 8.77
N VAL A 60 -2.24 -5.99 9.28
CA VAL A 60 -2.64 -4.99 10.28
C VAL A 60 -3.81 -4.15 9.80
N VAL A 61 -3.77 -3.67 8.55
CA VAL A 61 -4.86 -2.87 7.98
C VAL A 61 -6.11 -3.74 7.78
N ASN A 62 -5.99 -4.91 7.16
CA ASN A 62 -7.14 -5.78 6.90
C ASN A 62 -7.81 -6.29 8.18
N ALA A 63 -7.08 -6.42 9.29
CA ALA A 63 -7.65 -6.84 10.58
C ALA A 63 -8.68 -5.85 11.15
N VAL A 64 -8.70 -4.59 10.68
CA VAL A 64 -9.62 -3.56 11.17
C VAL A 64 -10.65 -3.12 10.13
N LEU A 65 -10.60 -3.64 8.91
CA LEU A 65 -11.55 -3.32 7.83
C LEU A 65 -12.70 -4.33 7.77
N LYS A 66 -13.88 -3.88 7.33
CA LYS A 66 -15.03 -4.77 7.08
C LYS A 66 -14.81 -5.71 5.90
N GLU A 67 -14.11 -5.21 4.90
CA GLU A 67 -13.77 -5.93 3.67
C GLU A 67 -12.27 -5.79 3.44
N PRO A 68 -11.63 -6.75 2.73
CA PRO A 68 -10.24 -6.62 2.34
C PRO A 68 -9.96 -5.28 1.62
N LEU A 69 -8.80 -4.68 1.90
CA LEU A 69 -8.38 -3.43 1.29
C LEU A 69 -8.36 -3.55 -0.25
N ALA A 70 -9.14 -2.71 -0.92
CA ALA A 70 -9.19 -2.59 -2.37
C ALA A 70 -8.65 -1.21 -2.78
N LEU A 71 -7.63 -1.19 -3.65
CA LEU A 71 -6.95 0.04 -4.06
C LEU A 71 -7.32 0.42 -5.50
N GLU A 72 -7.77 1.65 -5.69
CA GLU A 72 -8.02 2.24 -7.01
C GLU A 72 -6.81 3.09 -7.45
N VAL A 73 -6.35 2.87 -8.69
CA VAL A 73 -5.28 3.66 -9.30
C VAL A 73 -5.80 5.04 -9.68
N VAL A 74 -5.18 6.08 -9.13
CA VAL A 74 -5.44 7.48 -9.49
C VAL A 74 -4.51 7.87 -10.63
N ASN A 75 -3.21 7.86 -10.39
CA ASN A 75 -2.18 8.24 -11.37
C ASN A 75 -1.00 7.28 -11.38
N VAL A 76 -0.23 7.33 -12.46
CA VAL A 76 1.06 6.66 -12.60
C VAL A 76 2.05 7.64 -13.22
N PHE A 77 3.22 7.78 -12.61
CA PHE A 77 4.31 8.65 -13.07
C PHE A 77 5.61 7.86 -13.18
N GLY A 78 6.46 8.22 -14.15
CA GLY A 78 7.75 7.56 -14.36
C GLY A 78 7.62 6.23 -15.12
N GLY A 79 8.59 5.33 -14.89
CA GLY A 79 8.76 4.13 -15.70
C GLY A 79 9.39 4.41 -17.08
N GLY A 80 9.38 3.40 -17.94
CA GLY A 80 10.04 3.44 -19.25
C GLY A 80 11.57 3.49 -19.12
N ASP A 81 12.13 4.69 -19.15
CA ASP A 81 13.59 4.91 -19.02
C ASP A 81 14.04 5.04 -17.57
N GLN A 82 13.10 5.24 -16.64
CA GLN A 82 13.35 5.39 -15.22
C GLN A 82 13.12 4.07 -14.47
N GLU A 83 14.08 3.69 -13.64
CA GLU A 83 13.97 2.51 -12.76
C GLU A 83 12.83 2.63 -11.75
N TRP A 84 12.50 3.85 -11.35
CA TRP A 84 11.42 4.16 -10.43
C TRP A 84 10.17 4.65 -11.16
N ALA A 85 9.02 4.21 -10.67
CA ALA A 85 7.72 4.80 -10.98
C ALA A 85 6.96 5.07 -9.68
N THR A 86 6.01 6.01 -9.73
CA THR A 86 5.08 6.27 -8.63
C THR A 86 3.67 5.90 -9.07
N VAL A 87 2.95 5.16 -8.23
CA VAL A 87 1.52 4.88 -8.39
C VAL A 87 0.79 5.61 -7.26
N GLU A 88 -0.05 6.58 -7.61
CA GLU A 88 -0.99 7.17 -6.68
C GLU A 88 -2.23 6.28 -6.59
N LEU A 89 -2.62 5.96 -5.37
CA LEU A 89 -3.76 5.07 -5.10
C LEU A 89 -4.71 5.73 -4.11
N LYS A 90 -5.96 5.30 -4.15
CA LYS A 90 -6.93 5.57 -3.07
C LYS A 90 -7.63 4.29 -2.65
N ALA A 91 -8.10 4.26 -1.41
CA ALA A 91 -9.02 3.25 -0.91
C ALA A 91 -10.06 3.95 -0.04
N ASP A 92 -11.32 3.87 -0.43
CA ASP A 92 -12.43 4.41 0.35
C ASP A 92 -13.12 3.23 1.07
N SER A 93 -12.54 2.83 2.20
CA SER A 93 -12.95 1.65 2.96
C SER A 93 -13.72 2.01 4.24
N VAL A 94 -14.23 0.99 4.94
CA VAL A 94 -14.92 1.15 6.23
C VAL A 94 -14.34 0.15 7.23
N CYS A 95 -14.02 0.62 8.44
CA CYS A 95 -13.55 -0.21 9.53
C CYS A 95 -14.67 -1.05 10.15
N LEU A 96 -14.32 -2.13 10.88
CA LEU A 96 -15.27 -3.02 11.56
C LEU A 96 -16.24 -2.26 12.47
N ASN A 97 -15.75 -1.28 13.23
CA ASN A 97 -16.54 -0.38 14.08
C ASN A 97 -17.38 0.67 13.32
N GLY A 98 -17.39 0.64 11.98
CA GLY A 98 -18.13 1.58 11.13
C GLY A 98 -17.39 2.89 10.82
N MET A 99 -16.18 3.11 11.33
CA MET A 99 -15.39 4.30 11.02
C MET A 99 -15.04 4.35 9.52
N PRO A 100 -15.28 5.47 8.81
CA PRO A 100 -14.76 5.67 7.46
C PRO A 100 -13.23 5.64 7.43
N TYR A 101 -12.67 4.99 6.40
CA TYR A 101 -11.23 4.84 6.20
C TYR A 101 -10.82 5.24 4.77
N PRO A 102 -10.89 6.54 4.40
CA PRO A 102 -10.51 7.04 3.08
C PRO A 102 -8.99 7.25 2.99
N GLN A 103 -8.25 6.19 2.65
CA GLN A 103 -6.80 6.30 2.46
C GLN A 103 -6.42 6.85 1.09
N ARG A 104 -5.30 7.58 1.07
CA ARG A 104 -4.60 8.03 -0.12
C ARG A 104 -3.15 7.58 0.01
N TYR A 105 -2.60 7.05 -1.06
CA TYR A 105 -1.25 6.49 -1.08
C TYR A 105 -0.44 7.07 -2.23
N ALA A 106 0.87 7.14 -2.01
CA ALA A 106 1.86 7.17 -3.08
C ALA A 106 2.81 5.99 -2.88
N TRP A 107 2.77 5.04 -3.82
CA TRP A 107 3.70 3.91 -3.84
C TRP A 107 4.79 4.17 -4.87
N LEU A 108 6.02 4.33 -4.39
CA LEU A 108 7.20 4.36 -5.24
C LEU A 108 7.65 2.92 -5.47
N LEU A 109 7.71 2.50 -6.73
CA LEU A 109 8.08 1.15 -7.16
C LEU A 109 9.40 1.23 -7.92
N ARG A 110 10.41 0.49 -7.46
CA ARG A 110 11.67 0.30 -8.19
C ARG A 110 11.65 -1.02 -8.93
N PHE A 111 11.92 -0.97 -10.23
CA PHE A 111 11.93 -2.13 -11.11
C PHE A 111 13.36 -2.57 -11.42
N ASP A 112 13.61 -3.87 -11.48
CA ASP A 112 14.81 -4.37 -12.14
C ASP A 112 14.67 -4.36 -13.67
N LYS A 113 15.71 -4.78 -14.39
CA LYS A 113 15.72 -4.82 -15.87
C LYS A 113 14.78 -5.88 -16.47
N SER A 114 14.23 -6.80 -15.68
CA SER A 114 13.16 -7.72 -16.11
C SER A 114 11.76 -7.10 -15.94
N GLY A 115 11.70 -5.88 -15.38
CA GLY A 115 10.47 -5.20 -15.03
C GLY A 115 9.80 -5.74 -13.78
N THR A 116 10.55 -6.44 -12.90
CA THR A 116 10.07 -6.93 -11.61
C THR A 116 10.29 -5.87 -10.54
N ILE A 117 9.30 -5.62 -9.70
CA ILE A 117 9.36 -4.72 -8.56
C ILE A 117 10.24 -5.36 -7.49
N VAL A 118 11.39 -4.75 -7.21
CA VAL A 118 12.38 -5.23 -6.24
C VAL A 118 12.45 -4.37 -4.98
N GLN A 119 11.87 -3.17 -5.02
CA GLN A 119 11.73 -2.31 -3.85
C GLN A 119 10.47 -1.45 -3.96
N THR A 120 9.80 -1.25 -2.82
CA THR A 120 8.64 -0.36 -2.71
C THR A 120 8.79 0.59 -1.53
N LYS A 121 8.38 1.85 -1.70
CA LYS A 121 8.16 2.79 -0.59
C LYS A 121 6.71 3.26 -0.61
N ALA A 122 5.97 2.99 0.45
CA ALA A 122 4.56 3.36 0.58
C ALA A 122 4.42 4.55 1.54
N TYR A 123 3.94 5.67 1.01
CA TYR A 123 3.45 6.81 1.78
C TYR A 123 1.93 6.77 1.84
N LEU A 124 1.37 7.11 3.00
CA LEU A 124 -0.05 7.05 3.32
C LEU A 124 -0.37 7.97 4.49
N ASP A 125 -1.66 8.20 4.77
CA ASP A 125 -2.06 8.93 5.98
C ASP A 125 -1.90 8.02 7.22
N SER A 126 -0.73 8.14 7.84
CA SER A 126 -0.33 7.41 9.05
C SER A 126 -1.24 7.69 10.25
N ALA A 127 -1.78 8.90 10.37
CA ALA A 127 -2.67 9.26 11.48
C ALA A 127 -4.01 8.52 11.36
N LEU A 128 -4.51 8.34 10.13
CA LEU A 128 -5.70 7.55 9.86
C LEU A 128 -5.48 6.06 10.19
N VAL A 129 -4.32 5.48 9.83
CA VAL A 129 -3.96 4.10 10.22
C VAL A 129 -3.98 3.95 11.74
N GLN A 130 -3.30 4.86 12.45
CA GLN A 130 -3.23 4.84 13.92
C GLN A 130 -4.63 4.90 14.53
N LYS A 131 -5.47 5.82 14.06
CA LYS A 131 -6.84 5.97 14.52
C LYS A 131 -7.68 4.72 14.26
N ALA A 132 -7.57 4.12 13.08
CA ALA A 132 -8.30 2.91 12.73
C ALA A 132 -7.94 1.74 13.65
N VAL A 133 -6.65 1.51 13.87
CA VAL A 133 -6.18 0.44 14.77
C VAL A 133 -6.63 0.70 16.20
N SER A 134 -6.29 1.86 16.77
CA SER A 134 -6.65 2.18 18.17
C SER A 134 -8.16 2.14 18.44
N SER A 135 -9.00 2.55 17.48
CA SER A 135 -10.46 2.55 17.67
C SER A 135 -11.14 1.19 17.45
N ASN A 136 -10.42 0.19 16.93
CA ASN A 136 -10.94 -1.17 16.69
C ASN A 136 -10.31 -2.24 17.61
N SER A 137 -9.24 -1.94 18.34
CA SER A 137 -8.52 -2.91 19.19
C SER A 137 -9.11 -3.14 20.59
N GLY A 138 -10.29 -2.61 20.93
CA GLY A 138 -11.02 -3.02 22.13
C GLY A 138 -10.45 -2.59 23.49
N GLU A 139 -9.49 -1.67 23.55
CA GLU A 139 -9.14 -0.94 24.78
C GLU A 139 -9.70 0.48 24.69
N GLY A 140 -10.60 0.80 25.63
CA GLY A 140 -11.26 2.09 25.70
C GLY A 140 -10.31 3.25 25.97
N GLY A 141 -10.73 4.43 25.53
CA GLY A 141 -10.15 5.70 25.99
C GLY A 141 -9.33 6.40 24.93
N SER A 142 -9.88 7.52 24.47
CA SER A 142 -9.21 8.55 23.69
C SER A 142 -7.98 9.10 24.44
N GLY A 143 -6.84 8.45 24.25
CA GLY A 143 -5.53 8.92 24.73
C GLY A 143 -4.73 9.68 23.67
N LEU A 144 -5.38 10.20 22.63
CA LEU A 144 -4.68 11.08 21.69
C LEU A 144 -4.47 12.45 22.35
N PRO A 145 -3.24 12.99 22.38
CA PRO A 145 -3.04 14.37 22.80
C PRO A 145 -3.83 15.29 21.85
N LYS A 146 -4.60 16.21 22.42
CA LYS A 146 -5.17 17.32 21.66
C LYS A 146 -4.01 18.20 21.21
N TRP A 147 -3.76 18.22 19.91
CA TRP A 147 -2.85 19.18 19.30
C TRP A 147 -3.45 20.59 19.41
N PRO A 148 -2.64 21.65 19.60
CA PRO A 148 -3.12 23.04 19.67
C PRO A 148 -3.94 23.48 18.46
#